data_AF-A0A2V9JI37-F1
#
_entry.id   AF-A0A2V9JI37-F1
#
_cell.length_a   1.000
_cell.length_b   1.000
_cell.length_c   1.000
_cell.angle_alpha   90.00
_cell.angle_beta   90.00
_cell.angle_gamma   90.00
#
_symmetry.space_group_name_H-M   'P 1'
#
loop_
_entity.id
_entity.type
_entity.pdbx_description
1 polymer ?
#
loop_
_entity_poly.entity_id
_entity_poly.type
_entity_poly.pdbx_seq_one_letter_code
_entity_poly.pdbx_strand_id
1 'polypeptide(L)'
;MSSTWRNNASIFEPTGKIASQIRWPVNEKEAEVGNLTPPEDNVLIQEIDLSYAILPWSSALKNGEALKKAYGDKVGYRYYEDEDRGVFWSNDPHTTIRQMLRSMGLMEEQEEFQLAERAYHKAGVPGY
;
A
#
# COMPACT_ATOMS: atom_id res chain seq x y z
N MET A 1 12.76 15.40 -0.69
CA MET A 1 13.40 15.39 0.64
C MET A 1 14.42 14.27 0.65
N SER A 2 15.66 14.51 1.10
CA SER A 2 16.75 13.52 1.09
C SER A 2 17.05 13.11 2.54
N SER A 3 16.95 11.82 2.84
CA SER A 3 17.39 11.25 4.12
C SER A 3 18.89 10.97 4.02
N THR A 4 19.71 11.57 4.89
CA THR A 4 21.14 11.27 4.98
C THR A 4 21.32 9.81 5.37
N TRP A 5 22.15 9.09 4.60
CA TRP A 5 22.30 7.63 4.62
C TRP A 5 22.75 7.02 5.95
N ARG A 6 23.12 7.85 6.94
CA ARG A 6 23.72 7.40 8.19
C ARG A 6 22.74 6.99 9.28
N ASN A 7 21.49 7.49 9.29
CA ASN A 7 20.70 7.47 10.52
C ASN A 7 19.28 6.88 10.43
N ASN A 8 18.74 6.60 9.23
CA ASN A 8 17.35 6.15 9.11
C ASN A 8 17.16 5.20 7.92
N ALA A 9 16.54 4.04 8.18
CA ALA A 9 15.96 3.19 7.14
C ALA A 9 14.44 3.39 7.16
N SER A 10 13.85 3.79 6.02
CA SER A 10 12.41 3.97 5.85
C SER A 10 11.94 3.22 4.62
N ILE A 11 10.84 2.48 4.74
CA ILE A 11 10.13 1.88 3.61
C ILE A 11 8.95 2.78 3.30
N PHE A 12 8.79 3.14 2.04
CA PHE A 12 7.66 3.94 1.56
C PHE A 12 6.70 3.04 0.81
N GLU A 13 5.41 3.21 1.06
CA GLU A 13 4.36 2.57 0.28
C GLU A 13 4.14 3.33 -1.04
N PRO A 14 3.48 2.72 -2.04
CA PRO A 14 3.15 3.41 -3.30
C PRO A 14 2.37 4.72 -3.13
N THR A 15 1.67 4.91 -2.00
CA THR A 15 0.99 6.16 -1.63
C THR A 15 1.93 7.25 -1.13
N GLY A 16 3.22 6.95 -0.93
CA GLY A 16 4.23 7.87 -0.41
C GLY A 16 4.28 7.97 1.12
N LYS A 17 3.42 7.23 1.82
CA LYS A 17 3.43 7.13 3.29
C LYS A 17 4.56 6.21 3.77
N ILE A 18 5.05 6.45 4.99
CA ILE A 18 6.06 5.59 5.62
C ILE A 18 5.39 4.29 6.08
N ALA A 19 5.74 3.19 5.42
CA ALA A 19 5.27 1.85 5.72
C ALA A 19 5.83 1.34 7.05
N SER A 20 7.13 1.57 7.24
CA SER A 20 7.90 1.28 8.44
C SER A 20 9.21 2.07 8.46
N GLN A 21 9.76 2.31 9.65
CA GLN A 21 10.98 3.08 9.84
C GLN A 21 11.75 2.63 11.09
N ILE A 22 13.08 2.52 10.97
CA ILE A 22 13.99 2.47 12.12
C ILE A 22 14.43 3.90 12.42
N ARG A 23 14.23 4.33 13.66
CA ARG A 23 14.75 5.59 14.18
C ARG A 23 15.84 5.29 15.18
N TRP A 24 17.03 5.85 14.98
CA TRP A 24 18.06 5.78 15.99
C TRP A 24 17.78 6.84 17.06
N PRO A 25 17.51 6.46 18.33
CA PRO A 25 17.45 7.44 19.40
C PRO A 25 18.88 7.81 19.77
N VAL A 26 19.50 8.74 19.04
CA VAL A 26 20.78 9.31 19.47
C VAL A 26 20.45 10.55 20.28
N ASN A 27 20.82 10.56 21.55
CA ASN A 27 20.89 11.83 22.27
C ASN A 27 22.04 12.64 21.64
N GLU A 28 21.87 13.95 21.41
CA GLU A 28 22.87 14.79 20.72
C GLU A 28 24.30 14.67 21.31
N LYS A 29 24.40 14.38 22.62
CA LYS A 29 25.66 14.17 23.34
C LYS A 29 26.38 12.85 23.02
N GLU A 30 25.65 11.83 22.56
CA GLU A 30 26.20 10.53 22.19
C GLU A 30 26.68 10.51 20.73
N ALA A 31 26.19 11.44 19.90
CA ALA A 31 26.58 11.57 18.50
C ALA A 31 27.97 12.22 18.29
N GLU A 32 28.47 12.99 19.26
CA GLU A 32 29.80 13.63 19.20
C GLU A 32 30.95 12.65 19.45
N VAL A 33 30.70 11.57 20.18
CA VAL A 33 31.70 10.54 20.47
C VAL A 33 31.52 9.47 19.40
N GLY A 34 32.52 9.28 18.53
CA GLY A 34 32.48 8.38 17.36
C GLY A 34 32.27 6.87 17.63
N ASN A 35 31.65 6.51 18.75
CA ASN A 35 31.29 5.16 19.16
C ASN A 35 29.76 5.02 19.26
N LEU A 36 29.08 5.08 18.11
CA LEU A 36 27.67 4.72 18.03
C LEU A 36 27.55 3.20 17.96
N THR A 37 26.96 2.59 19.00
CA THR A 37 26.66 1.15 19.01
C THR A 37 25.27 0.95 18.42
N PRO A 38 25.11 0.15 17.34
CA PRO A 38 23.81 -0.23 16.79
C PRO A 38 22.87 -0.79 17.86
N PRO A 39 21.61 -0.30 17.95
CA PRO A 39 20.59 -1.03 18.70
C PRO A 39 20.55 -2.51 18.31
N GLU A 40 20.37 -3.41 19.27
CA GLU A 40 20.40 -4.85 18.99
C GLU A 40 19.25 -5.29 18.04
N ASP A 41 18.14 -4.52 18.02
CA ASP A 41 16.94 -4.77 17.19
C ASP A 41 16.85 -3.86 15.95
N ASN A 42 17.91 -3.81 15.13
CA ASN A 42 17.98 -2.98 13.91
C ASN A 42 17.50 -3.67 12.62
N VAL A 43 16.77 -4.78 12.73
CA VAL A 43 16.30 -5.50 11.54
C VAL A 43 14.85 -5.12 11.26
N LEU A 44 14.65 -4.35 10.20
CA LEU A 44 13.32 -4.11 9.65
C LEU A 44 13.02 -5.14 8.57
N ILE A 45 12.06 -6.04 8.85
CA ILE A 45 11.53 -6.98 7.87
C ILE A 45 10.14 -6.50 7.47
N GLN A 46 9.93 -6.26 6.18
CA GLN A 46 8.61 -6.00 5.63
C GLN A 46 8.42 -6.93 4.43
N GLU A 47 7.46 -7.85 4.55
CA GLU A 47 6.99 -8.64 3.44
C GLU A 47 6.07 -7.75 2.59
N ILE A 48 6.46 -7.53 1.34
CA ILE A 48 5.69 -6.76 0.37
C ILE A 48 5.34 -7.72 -0.76
N ASP A 49 4.05 -8.00 -0.93
CA ASP A 49 3.58 -8.61 -2.17
C ASP A 49 3.73 -7.56 -3.29
N LEU A 50 4.53 -7.88 -4.32
CA LEU A 50 4.72 -7.00 -5.47
C LEU A 50 3.43 -6.81 -6.28
N SER A 51 2.40 -7.63 -6.04
CA SER A 51 1.05 -7.48 -6.57
C SER A 51 0.13 -6.79 -5.55
N TYR A 52 0.11 -5.46 -5.56
CA TYR A 52 -0.82 -4.64 -4.79
C TYR A 52 -1.90 -4.01 -5.68
N ALA A 53 -2.98 -3.54 -5.05
CA ALA A 53 -4.02 -2.75 -5.69
C ALA A 53 -4.34 -1.51 -4.84
N ILE A 54 -4.60 -0.38 -5.50
CA ILE A 54 -4.99 0.87 -4.84
C ILE A 54 -6.45 1.17 -5.19
N LEU A 55 -7.31 1.20 -4.18
CA LEU A 55 -8.73 1.50 -4.37
C LEU A 55 -9.13 2.74 -3.56
N PRO A 56 -9.95 3.63 -4.15
CA PRO A 56 -10.61 4.68 -3.38
C PRO A 56 -11.68 4.09 -2.45
N TRP A 57 -12.18 4.93 -1.54
CA TRP A 57 -13.32 4.60 -0.72
C TRP A 57 -14.51 4.12 -1.57
N SER A 58 -15.16 3.06 -1.10
CA SER A 58 -16.50 2.71 -1.56
C SER A 58 -17.28 2.04 -0.44
N SER A 59 -18.61 2.18 -0.48
CA SER A 59 -19.52 1.53 0.45
C SER A 59 -19.42 0.00 0.43
N ALA A 60 -19.05 -0.57 -0.73
CA ALA A 60 -18.82 -2.00 -0.90
C ALA A 60 -17.52 -2.46 -0.23
N LEU A 61 -16.48 -1.63 -0.24
CA LEU A 61 -15.16 -1.95 0.31
C LEU A 61 -15.11 -1.81 1.84
N LYS A 62 -15.87 -0.87 2.42
CA LYS A 62 -15.92 -0.58 3.87
C LYS A 62 -14.51 -0.45 4.48
N ASN A 63 -13.69 0.43 3.91
CA ASN A 63 -12.30 0.64 4.33
C ASN A 63 -11.44 -0.63 4.34
N GLY A 64 -11.81 -1.66 3.56
CA GLY A 64 -11.11 -2.94 3.47
C GLY A 64 -11.72 -4.07 4.30
N GLU A 65 -12.66 -3.79 5.21
CA GLU A 65 -13.31 -4.81 6.03
C GLU A 65 -14.03 -5.86 5.20
N ALA A 66 -14.58 -5.47 4.04
CA ALA A 66 -15.27 -6.40 3.15
C ALA A 66 -14.32 -7.49 2.62
N LEU A 67 -13.08 -7.13 2.28
CA LEU A 67 -12.05 -8.07 1.85
C LEU A 67 -11.63 -8.98 3.01
N LYS A 68 -11.38 -8.42 4.19
CA LYS A 68 -11.04 -9.21 5.39
C LYS A 68 -12.12 -10.23 5.73
N LYS A 69 -13.39 -9.84 5.60
CA LYS A 69 -14.53 -10.73 5.82
C LYS A 69 -14.61 -11.86 4.79
N ALA A 70 -14.24 -11.60 3.54
CA ALA A 70 -14.30 -12.59 2.46
C ALA A 70 -13.11 -13.57 2.46
N TYR A 71 -11.90 -13.08 2.78
CA TYR A 71 -10.66 -13.85 2.61
C TYR A 71 -9.90 -14.12 3.91
N GLY A 72 -10.27 -13.53 5.03
CA GLY A 72 -9.61 -13.73 6.31
C GLY A 72 -8.15 -13.31 6.27
N ASP A 73 -7.23 -14.19 6.66
CA ASP A 73 -5.80 -13.89 6.73
C ASP A 73 -5.08 -13.96 5.38
N LYS A 74 -5.79 -14.38 4.33
CA LYS A 74 -5.30 -14.41 2.96
C LYS A 74 -5.23 -13.03 2.30
N VAL A 75 -5.72 -11.99 2.97
CA VAL A 75 -5.67 -10.61 2.47
C VAL A 75 -5.08 -9.70 3.54
N GLY A 76 -4.21 -8.80 3.10
CA GLY A 76 -3.74 -7.67 3.88
C GLY A 76 -4.19 -6.36 3.25
N TYR A 77 -4.40 -5.36 4.09
CA TYR A 77 -4.70 -4.01 3.62
C TYR A 77 -4.24 -2.95 4.60
N ARG A 78 -4.06 -1.76 4.07
CA ARG A 78 -3.88 -0.54 4.84
C ARG A 78 -4.78 0.53 4.27
N TYR A 79 -5.60 1.13 5.11
CA TYR A 79 -6.54 2.16 4.71
C TYR A 79 -6.13 3.52 5.29
N TYR A 80 -6.14 4.54 4.45
CA TYR A 80 -5.78 5.90 4.78
C TYR A 80 -7.05 6.76 4.72
N GLU A 81 -7.64 7.06 5.88
CA GLU A 81 -8.85 7.88 5.98
C GLU A 81 -8.62 9.32 5.50
N ASP A 82 -7.40 9.83 5.63
CA ASP A 82 -7.03 11.18 5.18
C ASP A 82 -6.93 11.30 3.65
N GLU A 83 -6.71 10.18 2.96
CA GLU A 83 -6.60 10.12 1.49
C GLU A 83 -7.79 9.40 0.85
N ASP A 84 -8.75 8.94 1.66
CA ASP A 84 -9.88 8.10 1.25
C ASP A 84 -9.49 6.98 0.27
N ARG A 85 -8.35 6.35 0.54
CA ARG A 85 -7.75 5.32 -0.32
C ARG A 85 -7.12 4.21 0.51
N GLY A 86 -7.16 3.00 0.00
CA GLY A 86 -6.51 1.84 0.60
C GLY A 86 -5.53 1.17 -0.35
N VAL A 87 -4.47 0.61 0.24
CA VAL A 87 -3.54 -0.31 -0.42
C VAL A 87 -3.90 -1.72 0.02
N PHE A 88 -4.06 -2.62 -0.95
CA PHE A 88 -4.51 -3.99 -0.73
C PHE A 88 -3.53 -4.98 -1.37
N TRP A 89 -3.31 -6.13 -0.74
CA TRP A 89 -2.44 -7.18 -1.26
C TRP A 89 -2.93 -8.57 -0.84
N SER A 90 -2.43 -9.60 -1.52
CA SER A 90 -2.77 -11.00 -1.21
C SER A 90 -1.66 -11.64 -0.37
N ASN A 91 -2.06 -12.47 0.58
CA ASN A 91 -1.17 -13.42 1.26
C ASN A 91 -1.42 -14.86 0.76
N ASP A 92 -2.28 -15.05 -0.26
CA ASP A 92 -2.57 -16.35 -0.85
C ASP A 92 -1.68 -16.59 -2.09
N PRO A 93 -0.80 -17.61 -2.09
CA PRO A 93 0.10 -17.88 -3.22
C PRO A 93 -0.64 -18.32 -4.50
N HIS A 94 -1.93 -18.66 -4.41
CA HIS A 94 -2.74 -19.12 -5.53
C HIS A 94 -3.72 -18.08 -6.06
N THR A 95 -3.92 -16.98 -5.33
CA THR A 95 -4.91 -15.95 -5.69
C THR A 95 -4.31 -14.57 -5.55
N THR A 96 -4.23 -13.82 -6.64
CA THR A 96 -3.76 -12.43 -6.63
C THR A 96 -4.81 -11.47 -6.07
N ILE A 97 -4.38 -10.32 -5.56
CA ILE A 97 -5.32 -9.29 -5.07
C ILE A 97 -6.32 -8.85 -6.15
N ARG A 98 -5.88 -8.71 -7.41
CA ARG A 98 -6.76 -8.33 -8.53
C ARG A 98 -7.85 -9.39 -8.79
N GLN A 99 -7.54 -10.68 -8.63
CA GLN A 99 -8.55 -11.74 -8.75
C GLN A 99 -9.57 -11.68 -7.60
N MET A 100 -9.11 -11.41 -6.37
CA MET A 100 -9.98 -11.23 -5.21
C MET A 100 -10.96 -10.07 -5.45
N LEU A 101 -10.42 -8.90 -5.81
CA LEU A 101 -11.21 -7.69 -6.08
C LEU A 101 -12.26 -7.92 -7.17
N ARG A 102 -11.86 -8.51 -8.30
CA ARG A 102 -12.79 -8.80 -9.41
C ARG A 102 -13.94 -9.71 -9.00
N SER A 103 -13.67 -10.72 -8.16
CA SER A 103 -14.73 -11.61 -7.68
C SER A 103 -15.73 -10.91 -6.73
N MET A 104 -15.31 -9.81 -6.11
CA MET A 104 -16.16 -8.93 -5.32
C MET A 104 -16.81 -7.81 -6.15
N GLY A 105 -16.57 -7.77 -7.46
CA GLY A 105 -17.03 -6.69 -8.33
C GLY A 105 -16.32 -5.35 -8.11
N LEU A 106 -15.15 -5.37 -7.47
CA LEU A 106 -14.31 -4.21 -7.22
C LEU A 106 -13.23 -4.11 -8.30
N MET A 107 -12.98 -2.91 -8.80
CA MET A 107 -11.89 -2.62 -9.73
C MET A 107 -11.15 -1.35 -9.33
N GLU A 108 -9.90 -1.22 -9.77
CA GLU A 108 -9.17 0.03 -9.60
C GLU A 108 -9.76 1.11 -10.51
N GLU A 109 -9.70 2.37 -10.05
CA GLU A 109 -10.21 3.56 -10.76
C GLU A 109 -9.69 3.65 -12.21
N GLN A 110 -8.41 3.30 -12.42
CA GLN A 110 -7.81 3.29 -13.75
C GLN A 110 -8.38 2.19 -14.67
N GLU A 111 -8.71 1.01 -14.11
CA GLU A 111 -9.36 -0.07 -14.86
C GLU A 111 -10.82 0.31 -15.18
N GLU A 112 -11.53 0.94 -14.24
CA GLU A 112 -12.88 1.46 -14.46
C GLU A 112 -12.91 2.53 -15.55
N PHE A 113 -11.96 3.48 -15.52
CA PHE A 113 -11.83 4.52 -16.53
C PHE A 113 -11.59 3.93 -17.93
N GLN A 114 -10.65 2.98 -18.07
CA GLN A 114 -10.39 2.34 -19.37
C GLN A 114 -11.59 1.51 -19.87
N LEU A 115 -12.34 0.87 -18.97
CA LEU A 115 -13.56 0.16 -19.34
C LEU A 115 -14.66 1.12 -19.82
N ALA A 116 -14.83 2.24 -19.13
CA ALA A 116 -15.77 3.29 -19.52
C ALA A 116 -15.40 3.89 -20.89
N GLU A 117 -14.13 4.23 -21.10
CA GLU A 117 -13.60 4.75 -22.36
C GLU A 117 -13.87 3.77 -23.52
N ARG A 118 -13.58 2.48 -23.34
CA ARG A 118 -13.90 1.44 -24.34
C ARG A 118 -15.39 1.31 -24.61
N ALA A 119 -16.23 1.45 -23.58
CA ALA A 119 -17.67 1.41 -23.74
C ALA A 119 -18.19 2.62 -24.54
N TYR A 120 -17.70 3.83 -24.27
CA TYR A 120 -18.05 5.04 -25.01
C TYR A 120 -17.57 4.99 -26.47
N HIS A 121 -16.35 4.51 -26.73
CA HIS A 121 -15.87 4.26 -28.09
C HIS A 121 -16.76 3.28 -28.84
N LYS A 122 -17.15 2.16 -28.21
CA LYS A 122 -18.03 1.16 -28.82
C LYS A 122 -19.43 1.72 -29.10
N ALA A 123 -19.90 2.66 -28.29
CA ALA A 123 -21.20 3.33 -28.45
C ALA A 123 -21.17 4.48 -29.48
N GLY A 124 -20.01 4.84 -30.03
CA GLY A 124 -19.88 5.87 -31.06
C GLY A 124 -20.08 7.30 -30.57
N VAL A 125 -19.84 7.56 -29.27
CA VAL A 125 -19.97 8.91 -28.70
C VAL A 125 -18.81 9.79 -29.18
N PRO A 126 -19.05 10.95 -29.83
CA PRO A 126 -17.98 11.84 -30.26
C PRO A 126 -17.38 12.59 -29.06
N GLY A 127 -16.06 12.58 -28.89
CA GLY A 127 -15.35 13.50 -27.99
C GLY A 127 -14.62 12.89 -26.78
N TYR A 128 -14.44 11.58 -26.74
CA TYR A 128 -13.44 10.92 -25.89
C TYR A 128 -12.46 10.14 -26.78
#